data_AF-A0A1G2L4G0-F1
#
_entry.id   AF-A0A1G2L4G0-F1
#
_cell.length_a   1.000
_cell.length_b   1.000
_cell.length_c   1.000
_cell.angle_alpha   90.00
_cell.angle_beta   90.00
_cell.angle_gamma   90.00
#
_symmetry.space_group_name_H-M   'P 1'
#
loop_
_entity.id
_entity.type
_entity.pdbx_description
1 polymer ?
#
loop_
_entity_poly.entity_id
_entity_poly.type
_entity_poly.pdbx_seq_one_letter_code
_entity_poly.pdbx_strand_id
1 'polypeptide(L)'
;MKRKSGILGFTLIELLVVIAIIGVLASIVLASLNSARRKSRDARRITDLKQIQLALELYFDAQSPPQYPAATDPATTCTVTLANGLEVLATGGYIPQIPRDPQGGCYRYASNSASPRTTYHLGATLEESTNPALNSDKDCDSTDNSPVCTTGVTYGGSGAPFDGATGAVYDIIP
;
A
#
# COMPACT_ATOMS: atom_id res chain seq x y z
N MET A 1 59.63 45.80 -6.39
CA MET A 1 58.84 45.28 -7.54
C MET A 1 57.46 44.87 -7.06
N LYS A 2 56.39 45.58 -7.43
CA LYS A 2 54.99 45.24 -7.08
C LYS A 2 54.37 44.48 -8.25
N ARG A 3 54.05 43.19 -8.07
CA ARG A 3 53.30 42.40 -9.07
C ARG A 3 51.82 42.78 -8.99
N LYS A 4 51.23 43.21 -10.11
CA LYS A 4 49.78 43.42 -10.22
C LYS A 4 49.11 42.05 -10.34
N SER A 5 48.32 41.66 -9.35
CA SER A 5 47.43 40.50 -9.43
C SER A 5 46.27 40.84 -10.36
N GLY A 6 46.25 40.25 -11.56
CA GLY A 6 45.09 40.35 -12.45
C GLY A 6 43.95 39.50 -11.90
N ILE A 7 42.80 40.12 -11.64
CA ILE A 7 41.57 39.39 -11.32
C ILE A 7 41.06 38.80 -12.64
N LEU A 8 41.15 37.48 -12.78
CA LEU A 8 40.55 36.76 -13.89
C LEU A 8 39.03 36.82 -13.74
N GLY A 9 38.35 37.42 -14.72
CA GLY A 9 36.88 37.50 -14.75
C GLY A 9 36.26 36.20 -15.26
N PHE A 10 35.08 35.86 -14.74
CA PHE A 10 34.29 34.71 -15.17
C PHE A 10 33.73 34.95 -16.57
N THR A 11 33.87 34.00 -17.48
CA THR A 11 33.32 34.11 -18.84
C THR A 11 31.86 33.64 -18.90
N LEU A 12 31.07 34.20 -19.82
CA LEU A 12 29.68 33.77 -20.03
C LEU A 12 29.59 32.30 -20.45
N ILE A 13 30.59 31.78 -21.18
CA ILE A 13 30.62 30.37 -21.60
C ILE A 13 30.89 29.44 -20.41
N GLU A 14 31.75 29.83 -19.46
CA GLU A 14 31.97 29.07 -18.24
C GLU A 14 30.69 28.98 -17.40
N LEU A 15 29.93 30.07 -17.30
CA LEU A 15 28.64 30.06 -16.60
C LEU A 15 27.61 29.18 -17.31
N LEU A 16 27.56 29.26 -18.65
CA LEU A 16 26.61 28.51 -19.47
C LEU A 16 26.82 26.99 -19.35
N VAL A 17 28.08 26.54 -19.38
CA VAL A 17 28.40 25.10 -19.25
C VAL A 17 28.01 24.58 -17.86
N VAL A 18 28.20 25.38 -16.80
CA VAL A 18 27.87 24.97 -15.43
C VAL A 18 26.36 24.75 -15.27
N ILE A 19 25.53 25.70 -15.71
CA ILE A 19 24.07 25.55 -15.60
C ILE A 19 23.56 24.39 -16.48
N ALA A 20 24.21 24.14 -17.62
CA ALA A 20 23.89 23.00 -18.47
C ALA A 20 24.15 21.66 -17.74
N ILE A 21 25.31 21.51 -17.09
CA ILE A 21 25.65 20.30 -16.32
C ILE A 21 24.70 20.14 -15.12
N ILE A 22 24.42 21.21 -14.36
CA ILE A 22 23.48 21.18 -13.24
C ILE A 22 22.09 20.74 -13.72
N GLY A 23 21.63 21.24 -14.88
CA GLY A 23 20.36 20.85 -15.46
C GLY A 23 20.28 19.35 -15.78
N VAL A 24 21.33 18.79 -16.38
CA VAL A 24 21.41 17.35 -16.68
C VAL A 24 21.38 16.52 -15.39
N LEU A 25 22.22 16.86 -14.41
CA LEU A 25 22.28 16.13 -13.14
C LEU A 25 20.96 16.22 -12.37
N ALA A 26 20.34 17.40 -12.32
CA ALA A 26 19.05 17.59 -11.65
C ALA A 26 17.94 16.74 -12.28
N SER A 27 17.92 16.60 -13.61
CA SER A 27 16.91 15.80 -14.32
C SER A 27 16.95 14.31 -13.92
N ILE A 28 18.15 13.74 -13.78
CA ILE A 28 18.35 12.34 -13.38
C ILE A 28 17.91 12.12 -11.93
N VAL A 29 18.22 13.07 -11.04
CA VAL A 29 17.84 13.01 -9.61
C VAL A 29 16.33 13.08 -9.42
N LEU A 30 15.63 13.91 -10.20
CA LEU A 30 14.17 14.01 -10.11
C LEU A 30 13.47 12.73 -10.57
N ALA A 31 13.97 12.09 -11.64
CA ALA A 31 13.43 10.82 -12.11
C ALA A 31 13.60 9.70 -11.07
N SER A 32 14.76 9.61 -10.42
CA SER A 32 15.03 8.58 -9.40
C SER A 32 14.23 8.78 -8.12
N LEU A 33 14.00 10.03 -7.70
CA LEU A 33 13.24 10.36 -6.50
C LEU A 33 11.78 9.89 -6.58
N ASN A 34 11.14 9.96 -7.76
CA ASN A 34 9.76 9.51 -7.93
C ASN A 34 9.63 7.99 -7.72
N SER A 35 10.55 7.19 -8.26
CA SER A 35 10.56 5.74 -8.02
C SER A 35 10.83 5.41 -6.55
N ALA A 36 11.78 6.10 -5.91
CA ALA A 36 12.07 5.90 -4.49
C ALA A 36 10.84 6.19 -3.59
N ARG A 37 10.07 7.23 -3.92
CA ARG A 37 8.83 7.56 -3.20
C ARG A 37 7.76 6.48 -3.35
N ARG A 38 7.58 5.90 -4.54
CA ARG A 38 6.64 4.78 -4.75
C ARG A 38 7.03 3.56 -3.91
N LYS A 39 8.30 3.16 -3.98
CA LYS A 39 8.85 2.04 -3.18
C LYS A 39 8.67 2.27 -1.67
N SER A 40 8.88 3.49 -1.20
CA SER A 40 8.67 3.84 0.21
C SER A 40 7.20 3.73 0.63
N ARG A 41 6.25 4.11 -0.24
CA ARG A 41 4.82 3.94 0.05
C ARG A 41 4.41 2.47 0.05
N ASP A 42 4.92 1.68 -0.89
CA ASP A 42 4.66 0.24 -0.91
C ASP A 42 5.21 -0.47 0.33
N ALA A 43 6.43 -0.15 0.77
CA ALA A 43 7.00 -0.69 2.00
C ALA A 43 6.15 -0.36 3.24
N ARG A 44 5.54 0.84 3.25
CA ARG A 44 4.60 1.23 4.29
C ARG A 44 3.30 0.43 4.21
N ARG A 45 2.70 0.27 3.02
CA ARG A 45 1.50 -0.57 2.80
C ARG A 45 1.68 -1.98 3.34
N ILE A 46 2.81 -2.61 2.99
CA ILE A 46 3.13 -3.97 3.44
C ILE A 46 3.24 -4.04 4.98
N THR A 47 3.88 -3.05 5.58
CA THR A 47 4.05 -2.98 7.04
C THR A 47 2.70 -2.80 7.74
N ASP A 48 1.87 -1.90 7.23
CA ASP A 48 0.53 -1.60 7.73
C ASP A 48 -0.37 -2.85 7.67
N LEU A 49 -0.36 -3.58 6.54
CA LEU A 49 -1.13 -4.82 6.39
C LEU A 49 -0.70 -5.89 7.40
N LYS A 50 0.61 -6.03 7.67
CA LYS A 50 1.12 -6.95 8.70
C LYS A 50 0.68 -6.58 10.12
N GLN A 51 0.59 -5.28 10.42
CA GLN A 51 0.06 -4.82 11.71
C GLN A 51 -1.42 -5.16 11.86
N ILE A 52 -2.21 -4.99 10.79
CA ILE A 52 -3.63 -5.34 10.78
C ILE A 52 -3.81 -6.86 10.89
N GLN A 53 -3.02 -7.65 10.15
CA GLN A 53 -3.00 -9.11 10.27
C GLN A 53 -2.79 -9.54 11.71
N LEU A 54 -1.75 -9.05 12.38
CA LEU A 54 -1.50 -9.38 13.79
C LEU A 54 -2.70 -9.05 14.68
N ALA A 55 -3.35 -7.90 14.46
CA ALA A 55 -4.54 -7.52 15.20
C ALA A 55 -5.75 -8.41 14.90
N LEU A 56 -5.89 -8.91 13.67
CA LEU A 56 -6.92 -9.88 13.29
C LEU A 56 -6.74 -11.21 14.01
N GLU A 57 -5.51 -11.73 14.07
CA GLU A 57 -5.21 -12.98 14.79
C GLU A 57 -5.51 -12.83 16.30
N LEU A 58 -5.08 -11.71 16.92
CA LEU A 58 -5.39 -11.43 18.32
C LEU A 58 -6.91 -11.31 18.58
N TYR A 59 -7.65 -10.71 17.65
CA TYR A 59 -9.10 -10.62 17.74
C TYR A 59 -9.74 -12.01 17.67
N PHE A 60 -9.31 -12.84 16.71
CA PHE A 60 -9.81 -14.19 16.50
C PHE A 60 -9.69 -15.05 17.76
N ASP A 61 -8.50 -15.05 18.37
CA ASP A 61 -8.20 -15.78 19.60
C ASP A 61 -9.02 -15.29 20.81
N ALA A 62 -9.39 -14.01 20.83
CA ALA A 62 -10.20 -13.42 21.91
C ALA A 62 -11.71 -13.70 21.77
N GLN A 63 -12.19 -14.17 20.61
CA GLN A 63 -13.61 -14.45 20.41
C GLN A 63 -14.00 -15.86 20.89
N SER A 64 -15.25 -16.02 21.33
CA SER A 64 -15.84 -17.30 21.69
C SER A 64 -17.25 -17.44 21.08
N PRO A 65 -17.43 -18.21 19.99
CA PRO A 65 -16.42 -18.98 19.27
C PRO A 65 -15.41 -18.11 18.50
N PRO A 66 -14.18 -18.63 18.21
CA PRO A 66 -13.17 -17.92 17.43
C PRO A 66 -13.72 -17.48 16.07
N GLN A 67 -13.59 -16.20 15.77
CA GLN A 67 -14.10 -15.63 14.52
C GLN A 67 -13.45 -14.28 14.21
N TYR A 68 -13.24 -14.01 12.93
CA TYR A 68 -12.78 -12.70 12.46
C TYR A 68 -13.90 -11.64 12.50
N PRO A 69 -13.57 -10.34 12.45
CA PRO A 69 -14.55 -9.28 12.28
C PRO A 69 -15.42 -9.50 11.04
N ALA A 70 -16.70 -9.15 11.14
CA ALA A 70 -17.55 -9.13 9.95
C ALA A 70 -17.05 -8.02 9.01
N ALA A 71 -16.72 -8.36 7.77
CA ALA A 71 -16.53 -7.35 6.75
C ALA A 71 -17.85 -6.61 6.52
N THR A 72 -17.83 -5.29 6.62
CA THR A 72 -18.94 -4.47 6.11
C THR A 72 -18.80 -4.37 4.60
N ASP A 73 -19.92 -4.28 3.87
CA ASP A 73 -19.95 -4.15 2.42
C ASP A 73 -18.76 -3.30 1.94
N PRO A 74 -17.94 -3.80 1.02
CA PRO A 74 -16.73 -3.10 0.58
C PRO A 74 -17.03 -1.83 -0.24
N ALA A 75 -18.14 -1.14 0.04
CA ALA A 75 -18.63 0.05 -0.61
C ALA A 75 -17.70 1.24 -0.41
N THR A 76 -16.81 1.46 -1.39
CA THR A 76 -16.48 2.72 -2.12
C THR A 76 -16.15 4.00 -1.32
N THR A 77 -16.35 4.05 -0.01
CA THR A 77 -16.29 5.25 0.82
C THR A 77 -15.45 4.97 2.05
N CYS A 78 -14.14 4.88 1.84
CA CYS A 78 -13.19 4.93 2.94
C CYS A 78 -13.30 6.31 3.62
N THR A 79 -13.94 6.36 4.78
CA THR A 79 -13.99 7.57 5.62
C THR A 79 -13.11 7.38 6.85
N VAL A 80 -12.90 8.44 7.64
CA VAL A 80 -12.07 8.38 8.86
C VAL A 80 -12.55 7.32 9.86
N THR A 81 -13.84 6.95 9.75
CA THR A 81 -14.62 6.19 10.75
C THR A 81 -15.06 4.81 10.27
N LEU A 82 -14.77 4.42 9.02
CA LEU A 82 -15.15 3.11 8.48
C LEU A 82 -14.00 2.47 7.69
N ALA A 83 -13.30 1.55 8.33
CA ALA A 83 -12.23 0.72 7.76
C ALA A 83 -12.72 -0.66 7.31
N ASN A 84 -13.83 -0.72 6.55
CA ASN A 84 -14.37 -1.96 5.96
C ASN A 84 -14.69 -3.07 6.99
N GLY A 85 -15.04 -2.71 8.23
CA GLY A 85 -15.29 -3.66 9.32
C GLY A 85 -14.10 -3.87 10.26
N LEU A 86 -12.92 -3.35 9.94
CA LEU A 86 -11.73 -3.40 10.81
C LEU A 86 -11.80 -2.44 12.02
N GLU A 87 -12.77 -1.52 12.05
CA GLU A 87 -12.99 -0.56 13.17
C GLU A 87 -13.09 -1.25 14.54
N VAL A 88 -13.61 -2.49 14.56
CA VAL A 88 -13.73 -3.29 15.78
C VAL A 88 -12.38 -3.68 16.37
N LEU A 89 -11.32 -3.75 15.55
CA LEU A 89 -9.96 -4.03 16.02
C LEU A 89 -9.42 -2.86 16.85
N ALA A 90 -9.67 -1.63 16.39
CA ALA A 90 -9.26 -0.44 17.11
C ALA A 90 -10.11 -0.21 18.37
N THR A 91 -11.43 -0.36 18.23
CA THR A 91 -12.37 -0.23 19.36
C THR A 91 -12.15 -1.30 20.42
N GLY A 92 -11.79 -2.52 20.00
CA GLY A 92 -11.46 -3.64 20.87
C GLY A 92 -10.06 -3.60 21.48
N GLY A 93 -9.23 -2.60 21.12
CA GLY A 93 -7.90 -2.43 21.68
C GLY A 93 -6.81 -3.37 21.13
N TYR A 94 -7.08 -4.06 20.01
CA TYR A 94 -6.12 -4.96 19.36
C TYR A 94 -5.08 -4.20 18.54
N ILE A 95 -5.38 -2.96 18.15
CA ILE A 95 -4.50 -2.04 17.45
C ILE A 95 -4.85 -0.60 17.87
N PRO A 96 -3.89 0.32 18.09
CA PRO A 96 -4.20 1.67 18.56
C PRO A 96 -5.01 2.52 17.57
N GLN A 97 -4.80 2.29 16.27
CA GLN A 97 -5.54 2.93 15.18
C GLN A 97 -5.37 2.10 13.91
N ILE A 98 -6.37 2.08 13.04
CA ILE A 98 -6.24 1.40 11.74
C ILE A 98 -5.34 2.23 10.83
N PRO A 99 -4.19 1.69 10.36
CA PRO A 99 -3.34 2.38 9.40
C PRO A 99 -4.09 2.69 8.10
N ARG A 100 -3.68 3.75 7.41
CA ARG A 100 -4.27 4.19 6.13
C ARG A 100 -3.24 4.09 5.03
N ASP A 101 -3.74 3.88 3.81
CA ASP A 101 -2.91 3.95 2.62
C ASP A 101 -2.22 5.33 2.56
N PRO A 102 -0.92 5.39 2.24
CA PRO A 102 -0.19 6.66 2.16
C PRO A 102 -0.78 7.68 1.16
N GLN A 103 -1.67 7.25 0.25
CA GLN A 103 -2.39 8.11 -0.70
C GLN A 103 -3.80 8.49 -0.24
N GLY A 104 -4.22 8.09 0.97
CA GLY A 104 -5.48 8.53 1.60
C GLY A 104 -6.64 7.53 1.51
N GLY A 105 -6.38 6.29 1.11
CA GLY A 105 -7.36 5.20 1.06
C GLY A 105 -7.34 4.27 2.29
N CYS A 106 -8.25 3.30 2.30
CA CYS A 106 -8.32 2.24 3.30
C CYS A 106 -7.80 0.94 2.68
N TYR A 107 -7.25 0.08 3.51
CA TYR A 107 -6.88 -1.28 3.10
C TYR A 107 -8.14 -2.13 2.84
N ARG A 108 -8.03 -3.07 1.90
CA ARG A 108 -9.14 -3.94 1.50
C ARG A 108 -9.22 -5.08 2.51
N TYR A 109 -10.41 -5.31 3.06
CA TYR A 109 -10.67 -6.39 3.99
C TYR A 109 -11.96 -7.11 3.62
N ALA A 110 -11.93 -8.43 3.71
CA ALA A 110 -13.07 -9.31 3.50
C ALA A 110 -13.00 -10.47 4.47
N SER A 111 -14.14 -10.95 4.95
CA SER A 111 -14.25 -12.22 5.67
C SER A 111 -15.23 -13.12 4.93
N ASN A 112 -15.15 -14.43 5.14
CA ASN A 112 -16.25 -15.30 4.71
C ASN A 112 -17.59 -14.88 5.33
N SER A 113 -18.69 -15.16 4.64
CA SER A 113 -20.05 -14.84 5.11
C SER A 113 -20.60 -15.85 6.11
N ALA A 114 -19.85 -16.93 6.40
CA ALA A 114 -20.26 -17.98 7.33
C ALA A 114 -20.09 -17.55 8.79
N SER A 115 -20.84 -18.16 9.71
CA SER A 115 -20.64 -18.00 11.15
C SER A 115 -20.31 -19.35 11.77
N PRO A 116 -19.15 -19.54 12.44
CA PRO A 116 -18.09 -18.54 12.68
C PRO A 116 -17.30 -18.16 11.41
N ARG A 117 -16.74 -16.94 11.42
CA ARG A 117 -15.92 -16.42 10.32
C ARG A 117 -14.48 -16.86 10.51
N THR A 118 -14.01 -17.82 9.72
CA THR A 118 -12.71 -18.48 9.92
C THR A 118 -11.66 -18.13 8.86
N THR A 119 -12.05 -17.42 7.81
CA THR A 119 -11.15 -16.98 6.75
C THR A 119 -11.35 -15.49 6.46
N TYR A 120 -10.27 -14.84 6.04
CA TYR A 120 -10.29 -13.44 5.61
C TYR A 120 -9.30 -13.21 4.47
N HIS A 121 -9.50 -12.10 3.76
CA HIS A 121 -8.55 -11.53 2.81
C HIS A 121 -8.24 -10.11 3.23
N LEU A 122 -6.97 -9.73 3.17
CA LEU A 122 -6.48 -8.43 3.57
C LEU A 122 -5.40 -7.99 2.60
N GLY A 123 -5.65 -6.92 1.84
CA GLY A 123 -4.73 -6.51 0.80
C GLY A 123 -4.73 -5.04 0.43
N ALA A 124 -3.72 -4.68 -0.38
CA ALA A 124 -3.52 -3.36 -0.94
C ALA A 124 -2.97 -3.43 -2.37
N THR A 125 -3.32 -2.46 -3.19
CA THR A 125 -2.67 -2.27 -4.49
C THR A 125 -1.36 -1.50 -4.31
N LEU A 126 -0.26 -2.14 -4.63
CA LEU A 126 1.08 -1.56 -4.71
C LEU A 126 1.24 -0.75 -5.99
N GLU A 127 2.14 0.22 -5.97
CA GLU A 127 2.42 1.07 -7.13
C GLU A 127 3.44 0.45 -8.10
N GLU A 128 4.26 -0.48 -7.61
CA GLU A 128 5.26 -1.20 -8.41
C GLU A 128 4.80 -2.65 -8.66
N SER A 129 4.47 -3.00 -9.90
CA SER A 129 4.09 -4.36 -10.31
C SER A 129 5.24 -5.37 -10.26
N THR A 130 6.46 -4.91 -10.00
CA THR A 130 7.66 -5.75 -9.84
C THR A 130 8.13 -5.82 -8.38
N ASN A 131 7.30 -5.37 -7.44
CA ASN A 131 7.65 -5.41 -6.02
C ASN A 131 7.84 -6.87 -5.57
N PRO A 132 8.99 -7.24 -4.96
CA PRO A 132 9.24 -8.61 -4.53
C PRO A 132 8.22 -9.18 -3.53
N ALA A 133 7.48 -8.32 -2.83
CA ALA A 133 6.40 -8.75 -1.93
C ALA A 133 5.26 -9.49 -2.68
N LEU A 134 5.08 -9.20 -3.98
CA LEU A 134 4.14 -9.88 -4.86
C LEU A 134 4.59 -11.31 -5.23
N ASN A 135 5.76 -11.77 -4.79
CA ASN A 135 6.14 -13.18 -4.94
C ASN A 135 5.65 -14.04 -3.77
N SER A 136 5.08 -13.41 -2.75
CA SER A 136 4.60 -14.04 -1.52
C SER A 136 3.18 -13.62 -1.20
N ASP A 137 2.49 -13.01 -2.16
CA ASP A 137 1.05 -12.83 -2.07
C ASP A 137 0.38 -14.22 -2.12
N LYS A 138 -0.79 -14.28 -1.50
CA LYS A 138 -1.66 -15.45 -1.58
C LYS A 138 -2.98 -14.93 -2.12
N ASP A 139 -3.23 -15.21 -3.39
CA ASP A 139 -4.48 -14.84 -4.04
C ASP A 139 -5.66 -15.58 -3.40
N CYS A 140 -6.82 -14.94 -3.40
CA CYS A 140 -8.04 -15.61 -2.98
C CYS A 140 -8.44 -16.66 -4.01
N ASP A 141 -8.84 -17.85 -3.56
CA ASP A 141 -9.47 -18.82 -4.45
C ASP A 141 -10.99 -18.53 -4.48
N SER A 142 -11.58 -18.63 -5.67
CA SER A 142 -13.03 -18.64 -5.89
C SER A 142 -13.80 -19.64 -5.00
N THR A 143 -13.12 -20.64 -4.43
CA THR A 143 -13.69 -21.63 -3.51
C THR A 143 -13.88 -21.12 -2.07
N ASP A 144 -13.32 -19.97 -1.69
CA ASP A 144 -13.38 -19.44 -0.32
C ASP A 144 -14.74 -18.86 0.08
N ASN A 145 -15.71 -18.76 -0.85
CA ASN A 145 -17.05 -18.18 -0.64
C ASN A 145 -17.04 -16.79 0.03
N SER A 146 -15.91 -16.09 0.00
CA SER A 146 -15.78 -14.72 0.49
C SER A 146 -16.44 -13.77 -0.51
N PRO A 147 -17.23 -12.77 -0.06
CA PRO A 147 -17.92 -11.83 -0.94
C PRO A 147 -16.99 -11.14 -1.93
N VAL A 148 -15.74 -10.92 -1.51
CA VAL A 148 -14.71 -10.23 -2.28
C VAL A 148 -14.04 -11.13 -3.33
N CYS A 149 -14.19 -12.45 -3.20
CA CYS A 149 -13.62 -13.49 -4.08
C CYS A 149 -14.65 -14.03 -5.08
N THR A 150 -15.93 -13.95 -4.74
CA THR A 150 -17.05 -14.54 -5.49
C THR A 150 -17.79 -13.57 -6.38
N THR A 151 -17.64 -12.26 -6.15
CA THR A 151 -18.23 -11.24 -7.01
C THR A 151 -17.12 -10.41 -7.61
N GLY A 152 -17.24 -10.08 -8.90
CA GLY A 152 -16.33 -9.20 -9.64
C GLY A 152 -16.37 -7.75 -9.13
N VAL A 153 -16.21 -7.56 -7.83
CA VAL A 153 -16.15 -6.25 -7.21
C VAL A 153 -14.81 -5.65 -7.53
N THR A 154 -14.89 -4.76 -8.50
CA THR A 154 -13.80 -4.08 -9.14
C THR A 154 -13.54 -2.80 -8.38
N TYR A 155 -12.58 -2.84 -7.47
CA TYR A 155 -12.10 -1.61 -6.82
C TYR A 155 -11.18 -0.88 -7.78
N GLY A 156 -11.77 -0.03 -8.64
CA GLY A 156 -11.04 0.91 -9.49
C GLY A 156 -10.91 0.56 -10.97
N GLY A 157 -11.59 -0.47 -11.48
CA GLY A 157 -11.58 -0.81 -12.91
C GLY A 157 -11.96 -2.26 -13.18
N SER A 158 -12.56 -2.53 -14.34
CA SER A 158 -13.08 -3.84 -14.77
C SER A 158 -12.00 -4.96 -14.74
N GLY A 159 -12.14 -5.93 -13.83
CA GLY A 159 -11.26 -7.09 -13.62
C GLY A 159 -11.17 -7.44 -12.12
N ALA A 160 -11.46 -8.68 -11.73
CA ALA A 160 -11.52 -9.08 -10.31
C ALA A 160 -10.11 -9.01 -9.69
N PRO A 161 -9.79 -8.09 -8.76
CA PRO A 161 -8.40 -7.83 -8.38
C PRO A 161 -7.83 -8.84 -7.35
N PHE A 162 -8.25 -10.10 -7.44
CA PHE A 162 -7.82 -11.21 -6.59
C PHE A 162 -7.90 -12.57 -7.30
N ASP A 163 -8.02 -12.60 -8.64
CA ASP A 163 -8.19 -13.82 -9.46
C ASP A 163 -6.85 -14.41 -9.97
N GLY A 164 -5.72 -13.98 -9.40
CA GLY A 164 -4.38 -14.43 -9.78
C GLY A 164 -3.88 -13.89 -11.13
N ALA A 165 -4.53 -12.88 -11.72
CA ALA A 165 -4.06 -12.25 -12.95
C ALA A 165 -3.53 -10.83 -12.73
N THR A 166 -2.20 -10.70 -12.86
CA THR A 166 -1.44 -9.49 -13.28
C THR A 166 -1.66 -8.16 -12.55
N GLY A 167 -2.28 -8.15 -11.37
CA GLY A 167 -2.39 -6.98 -10.51
C GLY A 167 -1.17 -6.79 -9.62
N ALA A 168 -0.77 -5.55 -9.35
CA ALA A 168 0.18 -5.22 -8.28
C ALA A 168 -0.49 -5.32 -6.90
N VAL A 169 -1.29 -6.34 -6.64
CA VAL A 169 -2.09 -6.47 -5.41
C VAL A 169 -1.38 -7.40 -4.45
N TYR A 170 -0.97 -6.89 -3.29
CA TYR A 170 -0.42 -7.71 -2.23
C TYR A 170 -1.55 -8.16 -1.30
N ASP A 171 -1.72 -9.47 -1.12
CA ASP A 171 -2.77 -10.08 -0.28
C ASP A 171 -2.20 -10.99 0.81
N ILE A 172 -2.94 -11.07 1.91
CA ILE A 172 -2.65 -11.83 3.11
C ILE A 172 -3.91 -12.63 3.47
N ILE A 173 -3.73 -13.94 3.62
CA ILE A 173 -4.74 -14.85 4.19
C ILE A 173 -4.21 -15.44 5.52
N PRO A 174 -5.11 -15.87 6.43
CA PRO A 174 -4.73 -16.62 7.62
C PRO A 174 -3.96 -17.92 7.31
#